data_AF-A0A1H0TLA1-F1
#
_entry.id   AF-A0A1H0TLA1-F1
#
_cell.length_a   1.000
_cell.length_b   1.000
_cell.length_c   1.000
_cell.angle_alpha   90.00
_cell.angle_beta   90.00
_cell.angle_gamma   90.00
#
_symmetry.space_group_name_H-M   'P 1'
#
loop_
_entity.id
_entity.type
_entity.pdbx_description
1 polymer ?
#
loop_
_entity_poly.entity_id
_entity_poly.type
_entity_poly.pdbx_seq_one_letter_code
_entity_poly.pdbx_strand_id
1 'polypeptide(L)'
;MKLAFLRVASAITMAAIVATIPFVSSGISKEASSYGGTELGTVPEFHPELGMGWLRGYLDPKALPNSLVLIPRPPEPSSAAQRQDDDIAQRTFALRGTPRFTLAEGDFDLKFSSLMSDFSCASNTQIAEENAPYLSTLLRRSVSDIGLSTYTAKNYYHRKRPFQQNHEPIGLPTYQADLEKDPSYPSGHTAIGWGVALILSEIMPDRADELLARGRAFGESRMVVNHHWYSDVVWGRFMGAATVARLHADPVFRADMEAARAEVASIRTKGLAPTHDCKAESSALALGFQASETTAIDILLEPDAVMLQHAKANNARLLSVFPKGFPLDVTHTPHITLIQRFVRTSDLDKVYAATNSVLAKSNLSEMKLEAIKYYYIPSGDTGVAGIVIKQTPALIKLQADLIEAVTPFTMDNGDSSAFFTTPDDPLIDPLLIEYVAGFVPKASGERFNPHVSTGAAPQQYLDQMVAEPFESFAFSPAGAAVYQLGQFGTAAVKLKQIDSAK
;
A
#
# COMPACT_ATOMS: atom_id res chain seq x y z
N MET A 1 49.87 -46.98 -10.10
CA MET A 1 49.77 -46.03 -11.23
C MET A 1 49.42 -44.67 -10.65
N LYS A 2 50.39 -43.81 -10.34
CA LYS A 2 51.00 -42.76 -11.19
C LYS A 2 50.02 -41.65 -11.66
N LEU A 3 50.29 -40.45 -11.10
CA LEU A 3 50.09 -39.06 -11.62
C LEU A 3 48.65 -38.49 -11.64
N ALA A 4 48.36 -37.23 -11.29
CA ALA A 4 49.20 -36.04 -11.11
C ALA A 4 48.47 -34.83 -10.43
N PHE A 5 49.20 -34.09 -9.57
CA PHE A 5 49.34 -32.60 -9.43
C PHE A 5 48.08 -31.70 -9.24
N LEU A 6 48.05 -30.57 -8.52
CA LEU A 6 48.86 -29.80 -7.54
C LEU A 6 48.04 -28.49 -7.28
N ARG A 7 47.77 -28.01 -6.05
CA ARG A 7 48.33 -26.77 -5.41
C ARG A 7 47.35 -26.31 -4.30
N VAL A 8 47.75 -26.28 -3.02
CA VAL A 8 48.38 -25.19 -2.22
C VAL A 8 47.44 -24.03 -1.85
N ALA A 9 47.17 -23.86 -0.54
CA ALA A 9 47.39 -22.60 0.20
C ALA A 9 47.23 -22.83 1.72
N SER A 10 48.29 -22.54 2.48
CA SER A 10 48.37 -22.57 3.95
C SER A 10 47.76 -21.34 4.61
N ALA A 11 47.26 -21.55 5.82
CA ALA A 11 46.94 -20.54 6.82
C ALA A 11 48.16 -19.69 7.22
N ILE A 12 47.92 -18.47 7.72
CA ILE A 12 48.65 -17.83 8.83
C ILE A 12 47.83 -16.64 9.35
N THR A 13 47.65 -16.63 10.67
CA THR A 13 47.06 -15.61 11.54
C THR A 13 47.91 -14.33 11.57
N MET A 14 47.30 -13.14 11.53
CA MET A 14 48.02 -11.87 11.70
C MET A 14 47.41 -11.00 12.80
N ALA A 15 48.27 -10.63 13.74
CA ALA A 15 47.99 -9.79 14.91
C ALA A 15 47.78 -8.31 14.52
N ALA A 16 46.87 -7.64 15.23
CA ALA A 16 46.61 -6.21 15.09
C ALA A 16 47.66 -5.38 15.86
N ILE A 17 48.35 -4.50 15.15
CA ILE A 17 49.23 -3.47 15.70
C ILE A 17 48.40 -2.19 15.85
N VAL A 18 48.31 -1.70 17.08
CA VAL A 18 47.73 -0.40 17.44
C VAL A 18 48.74 0.69 17.08
N ALA A 19 48.37 1.60 16.19
CA ALA A 19 49.09 2.84 15.94
C ALA A 19 48.24 4.02 16.45
N THR A 20 48.65 4.62 17.55
CA THR A 20 48.09 5.87 18.10
C THR A 20 48.54 7.05 17.24
N ILE A 21 47.60 7.67 16.52
CA ILE A 21 47.80 8.96 15.83
C ILE A 21 47.24 10.06 16.75
N PRO A 22 48.02 11.10 17.10
CA PRO A 22 47.52 12.20 17.92
C PRO A 22 46.52 13.04 17.13
N PHE A 23 45.32 13.22 17.69
CA PHE A 23 44.31 14.15 17.20
C PHE A 23 44.86 15.58 17.32
N VAL A 24 45.30 16.15 16.20
CA VAL A 24 45.48 17.59 16.06
C VAL A 24 44.10 18.18 15.86
N SER A 25 43.58 18.91 16.85
CA SER A 25 42.36 19.71 16.68
C SER A 25 42.67 20.90 15.77
N SER A 26 42.66 20.70 14.47
CA SER A 26 42.60 21.78 13.51
C SER A 26 41.17 22.31 13.50
N GLY A 27 41.02 23.55 13.96
CA GLY A 27 39.74 24.25 14.06
C GLY A 27 38.92 24.13 12.79
N ILE A 28 37.79 23.44 12.90
CA ILE A 28 36.69 23.64 11.97
C ILE A 28 36.22 25.07 12.21
N SER A 29 36.35 25.84 11.14
CA SER A 29 36.03 27.24 11.00
C SER A 29 34.67 27.58 11.62
N LYS A 30 34.73 28.54 12.53
CA LYS A 30 33.63 29.21 13.23
C LYS A 30 32.89 30.17 12.27
N GLU A 31 32.60 29.75 11.04
CA GLU A 31 32.00 30.57 9.98
C GLU A 31 30.61 30.08 9.54
N ALA A 32 30.02 29.09 10.22
CA ALA A 32 28.69 28.56 9.87
C ALA A 32 27.49 29.27 10.53
N SER A 33 27.63 30.50 11.05
CA SER A 33 26.58 31.13 11.88
C SER A 33 26.51 32.67 11.77
N SER A 34 26.65 33.26 10.58
CA SER A 34 26.46 34.72 10.42
C SER A 34 25.16 35.13 9.74
N TYR A 35 24.37 34.18 9.22
CA TYR A 35 23.03 34.48 8.72
C TYR A 35 22.03 34.20 9.83
N GLY A 36 21.36 35.25 10.32
CA GLY A 36 20.20 35.09 11.19
C GLY A 36 19.05 34.45 10.41
N GLY A 37 18.26 33.60 11.08
CA GLY A 37 16.99 33.12 10.55
C GLY A 37 15.98 34.26 10.33
N THR A 38 14.83 33.93 9.79
CA THR A 38 13.73 34.87 9.56
C THR A 38 13.28 35.48 10.89
N GLU A 39 13.23 36.81 10.96
CA GLU A 39 12.62 37.51 12.09
C GLU A 39 11.09 37.37 12.00
N LEU A 40 10.48 36.78 13.03
CA LEU A 40 9.04 36.48 13.06
C LEU A 40 8.21 37.76 12.83
N GLY A 41 7.18 37.65 12.00
CA GLY A 41 6.26 38.75 11.69
C GLY A 41 6.82 39.83 10.74
N THR A 42 8.06 39.71 10.27
CA THR A 42 8.66 40.70 9.35
C THR A 42 8.44 40.39 7.87
N VAL A 43 8.08 39.15 7.55
CA VAL A 43 7.85 38.71 6.17
C VAL A 43 6.42 39.03 5.76
N PRO A 44 6.21 39.76 4.64
CA PRO A 44 4.87 40.08 4.18
C PRO A 44 4.13 38.84 3.64
N GLU A 45 2.81 38.88 3.72
CA GLU A 45 1.95 37.88 3.09
C GLU A 45 2.09 37.87 1.56
N PHE A 46 1.98 36.68 0.98
CA PHE A 46 1.97 36.41 -0.45
C PHE A 46 0.53 36.21 -0.90
N HIS A 47 0.07 37.06 -1.83
CA HIS A 47 -1.33 37.12 -2.29
C HIS A 47 -2.36 37.19 -1.14
N PRO A 48 -2.32 38.26 -0.31
CA PRO A 48 -3.25 38.43 0.81
C PRO A 48 -4.73 38.40 0.37
N GLU A 49 -5.03 38.74 -0.88
CA GLU A 49 -6.37 38.68 -1.46
C GLU A 49 -6.96 37.25 -1.52
N LEU A 50 -6.11 36.21 -1.47
CA LEU A 50 -6.54 34.81 -1.45
C LEU A 50 -6.85 34.31 -0.02
N GLY A 51 -6.49 35.06 1.02
CA GLY A 51 -6.79 34.71 2.42
C GLY A 51 -6.18 33.38 2.88
N MET A 52 -5.13 32.89 2.21
CA MET A 52 -4.45 31.63 2.55
C MET A 52 -3.44 31.80 3.70
N GLY A 53 -3.04 33.04 3.98
CA GLY A 53 -2.02 33.35 4.97
C GLY A 53 -0.61 32.94 4.55
N TRP A 54 -0.33 32.70 3.27
CA TRP A 54 1.04 32.37 2.85
C TRP A 54 1.97 33.57 2.94
N LEU A 55 3.26 33.31 3.13
CA LEU A 55 4.28 34.35 3.25
C LEU A 55 5.13 34.39 1.98
N ARG A 56 5.73 35.53 1.68
CA ARG A 56 6.72 35.61 0.60
C ARG A 56 7.81 34.56 0.81
N GLY A 57 8.14 33.80 -0.23
CA GLY A 57 9.11 32.72 -0.17
C GLY A 57 10.56 33.16 0.12
N TYR A 58 11.44 32.18 0.24
CA TYR A 58 12.89 32.38 0.41
C TYR A 58 13.56 32.78 -0.89
N LEU A 59 13.07 32.26 -2.02
CA LEU A 59 13.73 32.39 -3.30
C LEU A 59 13.18 33.59 -4.09
N ASP A 60 14.06 34.24 -4.86
CA ASP A 60 13.60 35.09 -5.96
C ASP A 60 12.85 34.21 -6.97
N PRO A 61 11.70 34.64 -7.54
CA PRO A 61 10.97 33.86 -8.53
C PRO A 61 11.82 33.36 -9.71
N LYS A 62 12.88 34.08 -10.09
CA LYS A 62 13.82 33.67 -11.16
C LYS A 62 14.78 32.56 -10.73
N ALA A 63 14.95 32.35 -9.43
CA ALA A 63 15.81 31.33 -8.84
C ALA A 63 15.05 30.03 -8.51
N LEU A 64 13.73 30.00 -8.70
CA LEU A 64 12.93 28.78 -8.56
C LEU A 64 13.35 27.73 -9.60
N PRO A 65 13.29 26.43 -9.26
CA PRO A 65 13.51 25.37 -10.24
C PRO A 65 12.56 25.51 -11.43
N ASN A 66 13.11 25.50 -12.65
CA ASN A 66 12.33 25.69 -13.86
C ASN A 66 11.63 24.39 -14.26
N SER A 67 10.34 24.27 -13.92
CA SER A 67 9.54 23.09 -14.25
C SER A 67 9.55 22.74 -15.73
N LEU A 68 9.51 23.71 -16.65
CA LEU A 68 9.49 23.43 -18.09
C LEU A 68 10.78 22.75 -18.60
N VAL A 69 11.90 22.96 -17.90
CA VAL A 69 13.19 22.33 -18.24
C VAL A 69 13.34 20.97 -17.57
N LEU A 70 12.82 20.83 -16.35
CA LEU A 70 13.14 19.69 -15.49
C LEU A 70 12.20 18.48 -15.66
N ILE A 71 10.95 18.70 -16.07
CA ILE A 71 9.96 17.64 -16.23
C ILE A 71 9.67 17.40 -17.72
N PRO A 72 9.29 16.18 -18.13
CA PRO A 72 8.93 15.91 -19.51
C PRO A 72 7.65 16.66 -19.92
N ARG A 73 7.31 16.59 -21.20
CA ARG A 73 5.99 17.04 -21.66
C ARG A 73 4.89 16.22 -20.97
N PRO A 74 3.69 16.79 -20.74
CA PRO A 74 2.55 15.99 -20.32
C PRO A 74 2.28 14.87 -21.34
N PRO A 75 1.71 13.74 -20.92
CA PRO A 75 1.36 12.66 -21.83
C PRO A 75 0.56 13.12 -23.04
N GLU A 76 1.02 12.75 -24.23
CA GLU A 76 0.33 13.08 -25.48
C GLU A 76 -0.99 12.31 -25.58
N PRO A 77 -2.05 12.88 -26.19
CA PRO A 77 -3.26 12.16 -26.50
C PRO A 77 -2.96 10.85 -27.23
N SER A 78 -3.62 9.74 -26.85
CA SER A 78 -3.41 8.37 -27.37
C SER A 78 -2.08 7.67 -27.01
N SER A 79 -1.19 8.32 -26.25
CA SER A 79 0.02 7.66 -25.74
C SER A 79 -0.32 6.60 -24.67
N ALA A 80 0.61 5.65 -24.44
CA ALA A 80 0.46 4.68 -23.36
C ALA A 80 0.40 5.36 -21.97
N ALA A 81 1.15 6.46 -21.79
CA ALA A 81 1.13 7.24 -20.57
C ALA A 81 -0.22 7.95 -20.35
N GLN A 82 -0.88 8.46 -21.40
CA GLN A 82 -2.22 9.03 -21.25
C GLN A 82 -3.25 7.95 -20.95
N ARG A 83 -3.16 6.75 -21.57
CA ARG A 83 -4.02 5.62 -21.19
C ARG A 83 -3.88 5.24 -19.72
N GLN A 84 -2.65 5.26 -19.18
CA GLN A 84 -2.43 5.04 -17.75
C GLN A 84 -3.10 6.12 -16.88
N ASP A 85 -3.00 7.39 -17.28
CA ASP A 85 -3.70 8.49 -16.59
C ASP A 85 -5.22 8.29 -16.59
N ASP A 86 -5.79 7.88 -17.74
CA ASP A 86 -7.22 7.61 -17.91
C ASP A 86 -7.67 6.42 -17.05
N ASP A 87 -6.93 5.31 -17.09
CA ASP A 87 -7.22 4.09 -16.33
C ASP A 87 -7.19 4.36 -14.82
N ILE A 88 -6.19 5.12 -14.34
CA ILE A 88 -6.09 5.50 -12.94
C ILE A 88 -7.25 6.42 -12.54
N ALA A 89 -7.60 7.41 -13.36
CA ALA A 89 -8.73 8.27 -13.11
C ALA A 89 -10.05 7.47 -13.02
N GLN A 90 -10.27 6.51 -13.92
CA GLN A 90 -11.46 5.67 -13.88
C GLN A 90 -11.52 4.82 -12.59
N ARG A 91 -10.37 4.27 -12.15
CA ARG A 91 -10.29 3.47 -10.91
C ARG A 91 -10.64 4.28 -9.65
N THR A 92 -10.39 5.60 -9.63
CA THR A 92 -10.72 6.43 -8.46
C THR A 92 -12.22 6.65 -8.27
N PHE A 93 -13.05 6.45 -9.30
CA PHE A 93 -14.50 6.69 -9.19
C PHE A 93 -15.19 5.78 -8.19
N ALA A 94 -14.69 4.56 -8.00
CA ALA A 94 -15.18 3.63 -6.98
C ALA A 94 -14.95 4.13 -5.55
N LEU A 95 -14.07 5.12 -5.35
CA LEU A 95 -13.81 5.72 -4.04
C LEU A 95 -14.85 6.80 -3.69
N ARG A 96 -15.67 7.28 -4.63
CA ARG A 96 -16.67 8.32 -4.36
C ARG A 96 -17.63 7.89 -3.24
N GLY A 97 -17.86 8.78 -2.28
CA GLY A 97 -18.69 8.51 -1.11
C GLY A 97 -18.06 7.59 -0.04
N THR A 98 -16.81 7.14 -0.23
CA THR A 98 -16.06 6.41 0.80
C THR A 98 -15.31 7.37 1.72
N PRO A 99 -14.86 6.92 2.91
CA PRO A 99 -13.98 7.71 3.78
C PRO A 99 -12.71 8.22 3.09
N ARG A 100 -12.17 7.48 2.10
CA ARG A 100 -11.02 7.94 1.32
C ARG A 100 -11.30 9.19 0.50
N PHE A 101 -12.51 9.30 -0.05
CA PHE A 101 -12.93 10.45 -0.83
C PHE A 101 -13.19 11.65 0.08
N THR A 102 -13.81 11.45 1.24
CA THR A 102 -13.95 12.51 2.26
C THR A 102 -12.59 13.02 2.75
N LEU A 103 -11.63 12.14 2.99
CA LEU A 103 -10.25 12.54 3.29
C LEU A 103 -9.64 13.33 2.11
N ALA A 104 -9.90 12.91 0.88
CA ALA A 104 -9.38 13.58 -0.31
C ALA A 104 -9.95 14.99 -0.52
N GLU A 105 -11.22 15.20 -0.19
CA GLU A 105 -11.88 16.50 -0.16
C GLU A 105 -11.24 17.40 0.90
N GLY A 106 -11.01 16.87 2.12
CA GLY A 106 -10.34 17.59 3.21
C GLY A 106 -8.93 18.07 2.86
N ASP A 107 -8.14 17.19 2.23
CA ASP A 107 -6.78 17.46 1.75
C ASP A 107 -6.68 18.61 0.70
N PHE A 108 -7.81 19.21 0.28
CA PHE A 108 -7.81 20.35 -0.64
C PHE A 108 -7.58 21.70 0.06
N ASP A 109 -7.86 21.83 1.36
CA ASP A 109 -7.67 23.12 2.02
C ASP A 109 -6.18 23.35 2.34
N LEU A 110 -5.56 24.25 1.58
CA LEU A 110 -4.16 24.63 1.79
C LEU A 110 -3.96 25.69 2.86
N LYS A 111 -4.97 26.19 3.58
CA LYS A 111 -4.68 27.07 4.71
C LYS A 111 -3.71 26.40 5.67
N PHE A 112 -2.77 27.17 6.24
CA PHE A 112 -1.73 26.63 7.11
C PHE A 112 -2.31 25.75 8.24
N SER A 113 -3.39 26.18 8.88
CA SER A 113 -4.09 25.41 9.93
C SER A 113 -4.59 24.05 9.44
N SER A 114 -5.18 24.01 8.24
CA SER A 114 -5.74 22.81 7.64
C SER A 114 -4.63 21.85 7.23
N LEU A 115 -3.59 22.38 6.56
CA LEU A 115 -2.41 21.62 6.18
C LEU A 115 -1.68 21.02 7.39
N MET A 116 -1.57 21.74 8.51
CA MET A 116 -0.97 21.15 9.72
C MET A 116 -1.87 20.11 10.39
N SER A 117 -3.19 20.31 10.34
CA SER A 117 -4.15 19.30 10.81
C SER A 117 -4.02 18.00 10.01
N ASP A 118 -3.90 18.10 8.69
CA ASP A 118 -3.75 16.99 7.74
C ASP A 118 -2.51 16.13 8.00
N PHE A 119 -1.43 16.72 8.54
CA PHE A 119 -0.19 16.01 8.91
C PHE A 119 -0.12 15.61 10.39
N SER A 120 -1.11 15.94 11.21
CA SER A 120 -1.05 15.77 12.67
C SER A 120 -0.95 14.30 13.11
N CYS A 121 -1.59 13.38 12.38
CA CYS A 121 -1.49 11.94 12.65
C CYS A 121 -0.11 11.38 12.29
N ALA A 122 0.44 11.81 11.16
CA ALA A 122 1.77 11.41 10.73
C ALA A 122 2.86 11.95 11.68
N SER A 123 2.76 13.21 12.10
CA SER A 123 3.66 13.82 13.09
C SER A 123 3.48 13.29 14.51
N ASN A 124 2.34 12.65 14.81
CA ASN A 124 1.91 12.23 16.14
C ASN A 124 1.95 13.37 17.17
N THR A 125 1.59 14.58 16.73
CA THR A 125 1.49 15.76 17.60
C THR A 125 0.63 16.84 16.94
N GLN A 126 -0.08 17.62 17.74
CA GLN A 126 -0.74 18.82 17.27
C GLN A 126 0.26 19.97 17.11
N ILE A 127 0.35 20.50 15.89
CA ILE A 127 1.12 21.70 15.54
C ILE A 127 0.11 22.77 15.12
N ALA A 128 0.21 23.94 15.74
CA ALA A 128 -0.64 25.09 15.46
C ALA A 128 0.23 26.36 15.39
N GLU A 129 -0.27 27.42 14.76
CA GLU A 129 0.51 28.65 14.60
C GLU A 129 0.89 29.27 15.96
N GLU A 130 0.01 29.16 16.95
CA GLU A 130 0.19 29.74 18.28
C GLU A 130 1.26 29.01 19.10
N ASN A 131 1.50 27.74 18.81
CA ASN A 131 2.47 26.92 19.54
C ASN A 131 3.78 26.66 18.77
N ALA A 132 3.79 26.95 17.46
CA ALA A 132 4.91 26.69 16.55
C ALA A 132 5.20 27.85 15.56
N PRO A 133 5.44 29.09 16.01
CA PRO A 133 5.67 30.24 15.13
C PRO A 133 6.88 30.09 14.19
N TYR A 134 7.95 29.39 14.58
CA TYR A 134 9.11 29.17 13.70
C TYR A 134 8.79 28.17 12.59
N LEU A 135 8.18 27.03 12.93
CA LEU A 135 7.72 26.06 11.93
C LEU A 135 6.65 26.67 11.01
N SER A 136 5.73 27.47 11.57
CA SER A 136 4.72 28.20 10.79
C SER A 136 5.37 29.11 9.76
N THR A 137 6.33 29.93 10.18
CA THR A 137 7.07 30.82 9.29
C THR A 137 7.83 30.05 8.20
N LEU A 138 8.54 28.99 8.59
CA LEU A 138 9.28 28.12 7.69
C LEU A 138 8.39 27.53 6.59
N LEU A 139 7.28 26.88 6.98
CA LEU A 139 6.39 26.23 6.04
C LEU A 139 5.65 27.26 5.17
N ARG A 140 5.15 28.36 5.75
CA ARG A 140 4.40 29.37 4.99
C ARG A 140 5.23 30.07 3.93
N ARG A 141 6.54 30.23 4.15
CA ARG A 141 7.48 30.72 3.14
C ARG A 141 7.80 29.64 2.11
N SER A 142 8.09 28.42 2.57
CA SER A 142 8.47 27.30 1.70
C SER A 142 7.36 26.91 0.72
N VAL A 143 6.11 26.89 1.18
CA VAL A 143 4.95 26.54 0.36
C VAL A 143 4.77 27.49 -0.83
N SER A 144 5.03 28.79 -0.65
CA SER A 144 5.01 29.75 -1.75
C SER A 144 6.02 29.40 -2.84
N ASP A 145 7.28 29.11 -2.48
CA ASP A 145 8.31 28.72 -3.45
C ASP A 145 7.97 27.39 -4.14
N ILE A 146 7.51 26.40 -3.35
CA ILE A 146 7.15 25.07 -3.83
C ILE A 146 6.00 25.15 -4.84
N GLY A 147 4.91 25.85 -4.50
CA GLY A 147 3.77 26.03 -5.40
C GLY A 147 4.15 26.75 -6.69
N LEU A 148 4.88 27.87 -6.57
CA LEU A 148 5.29 28.71 -7.70
C LEU A 148 6.24 27.98 -8.67
N SER A 149 7.06 27.05 -8.19
CA SER A 149 7.99 26.27 -9.04
C SER A 149 7.28 25.55 -10.20
N THR A 150 5.99 25.23 -10.05
CA THR A 150 5.20 24.51 -11.04
C THR A 150 4.70 25.37 -12.20
N TYR A 151 4.69 26.70 -12.06
CA TYR A 151 3.94 27.57 -12.96
C TYR A 151 4.58 27.76 -14.34
N THR A 152 5.90 27.61 -14.50
CA THR A 152 6.53 27.73 -15.82
C THR A 152 6.02 26.66 -16.79
N ALA A 153 5.90 25.41 -16.35
CA ALA A 153 5.31 24.34 -17.15
C ALA A 153 3.79 24.50 -17.30
N LYS A 154 3.06 24.88 -16.25
CA LYS A 154 1.60 25.12 -16.31
C LYS A 154 1.24 26.15 -17.38
N ASN A 155 1.92 27.29 -17.35
CA ASN A 155 1.71 28.41 -18.28
C ASN A 155 2.20 28.12 -19.69
N TYR A 156 2.98 27.06 -19.90
CA TYR A 156 3.44 26.66 -21.23
C TYR A 156 2.50 25.61 -21.85
N TYR A 157 2.16 24.57 -21.10
CA TYR A 157 1.39 23.42 -21.64
C TYR A 157 -0.12 23.61 -21.61
N HIS A 158 -0.66 24.40 -20.68
CA HIS A 158 -2.10 24.60 -20.52
C HIS A 158 -2.93 23.30 -20.51
N ARG A 159 -2.39 22.22 -19.89
CA ARG A 159 -3.04 20.90 -19.85
C ARG A 159 -4.39 21.01 -19.15
N LYS A 160 -5.45 20.49 -19.76
CA LYS A 160 -6.78 20.35 -19.14
C LYS A 160 -6.76 19.33 -18.00
N ARG A 161 -7.57 19.58 -16.98
CA ARG A 161 -7.78 18.67 -15.84
C ARG A 161 -8.65 17.46 -16.21
N PRO A 162 -8.63 16.39 -15.42
CA PRO A 162 -9.48 15.22 -15.62
C PRO A 162 -10.95 15.53 -15.87
N PHE A 163 -11.61 16.22 -14.93
CA PHE A 163 -13.05 16.55 -15.03
C PHE A 163 -13.42 17.35 -16.30
N GLN A 164 -12.48 18.11 -16.87
CA GLN A 164 -12.70 18.87 -18.12
C GLN A 164 -12.68 17.97 -19.36
N GLN A 165 -12.07 16.78 -19.28
CA GLN A 165 -11.92 15.84 -20.39
C GLN A 165 -12.81 14.61 -20.26
N ASN A 166 -12.87 13.99 -19.08
CA ASN A 166 -13.69 12.80 -18.84
C ASN A 166 -15.16 13.13 -18.55
N HIS A 167 -15.50 14.40 -18.30
CA HIS A 167 -16.84 14.89 -17.99
C HIS A 167 -17.47 14.25 -16.74
N GLU A 168 -16.63 13.73 -15.86
CA GLU A 168 -17.01 13.07 -14.63
C GLU A 168 -16.97 14.05 -13.44
N PRO A 169 -17.81 13.88 -12.40
CA PRO A 169 -17.87 14.79 -11.27
C PRO A 169 -16.52 15.04 -10.60
N ILE A 170 -16.30 16.30 -10.24
CA ILE A 170 -15.21 16.76 -9.38
C ILE A 170 -15.61 16.62 -7.91
N GLY A 171 -14.66 16.32 -7.01
CA GLY A 171 -14.95 16.20 -5.58
C GLY A 171 -15.35 17.52 -4.92
N LEU A 172 -14.94 18.66 -5.49
CA LEU A 172 -15.19 19.98 -4.90
C LEU A 172 -15.83 20.94 -5.93
N PRO A 173 -17.13 20.80 -6.22
CA PRO A 173 -17.82 21.56 -7.27
C PRO A 173 -17.73 23.08 -7.11
N THR A 174 -17.69 23.58 -5.86
CA THR A 174 -17.57 25.01 -5.57
C THR A 174 -16.29 25.63 -6.16
N TYR A 175 -15.23 24.85 -6.34
CA TYR A 175 -13.94 25.32 -6.87
C TYR A 175 -13.76 25.04 -8.36
N GLN A 176 -14.76 24.46 -9.04
CA GLN A 176 -14.63 24.05 -10.44
C GLN A 176 -14.24 25.23 -11.35
N ALA A 177 -14.89 26.37 -11.21
CA ALA A 177 -14.65 27.55 -12.07
C ALA A 177 -13.23 28.13 -11.93
N ASP A 178 -12.60 27.98 -10.76
CA ASP A 178 -11.22 28.42 -10.54
C ASP A 178 -10.23 27.38 -11.06
N LEU A 179 -10.52 26.10 -10.83
CA LEU A 179 -9.70 24.99 -11.32
C LEU A 179 -9.69 24.89 -12.85
N GLU A 180 -10.77 25.27 -13.53
CA GLU A 180 -10.82 25.35 -15.00
C GLU A 180 -9.86 26.40 -15.58
N LYS A 181 -9.50 27.43 -14.80
CA LYS A 181 -8.58 28.51 -15.19
C LYS A 181 -7.12 28.22 -14.81
N ASP A 182 -6.88 27.27 -13.92
CA ASP A 182 -5.52 26.85 -13.51
C ASP A 182 -5.12 25.53 -14.19
N PRO A 183 -4.11 25.54 -15.09
CA PRO A 183 -3.67 24.34 -15.82
C PRO A 183 -3.24 23.17 -14.93
N SER A 184 -3.45 21.94 -15.42
CA SER A 184 -3.25 20.72 -14.62
C SER A 184 -1.78 20.35 -14.37
N TYR A 185 -0.87 20.59 -15.33
CA TYR A 185 0.45 19.95 -15.33
C TYR A 185 1.63 20.90 -15.01
N PRO A 186 2.48 20.56 -14.02
CA PRO A 186 2.30 19.53 -12.99
C PRO A 186 1.38 20.02 -11.86
N SER A 187 1.03 19.13 -10.91
CA SER A 187 0.18 19.50 -9.77
C SER A 187 0.95 20.31 -8.73
N GLY A 188 0.61 21.60 -8.57
CA GLY A 188 1.13 22.47 -7.51
C GLY A 188 0.72 22.02 -6.11
N HIS A 189 -0.54 21.57 -5.96
CA HIS A 189 -1.06 21.01 -4.71
C HIS A 189 -0.27 19.80 -4.23
N THR A 190 0.10 18.92 -5.18
CA THR A 190 0.94 17.76 -4.89
C THR A 190 2.36 18.17 -4.54
N ALA A 191 2.93 19.16 -5.25
CA ALA A 191 4.25 19.70 -4.94
C ALA A 191 4.30 20.21 -3.49
N ILE A 192 3.27 20.95 -3.06
CA ILE A 192 3.14 21.47 -1.69
C ILE A 192 3.09 20.33 -0.67
N GLY A 193 2.14 19.39 -0.82
CA GLY A 193 2.03 18.27 0.12
C GLY A 193 3.30 17.43 0.23
N TRP A 194 3.98 17.18 -0.90
CA TRP A 194 5.25 16.46 -0.90
C TRP A 194 6.40 17.27 -0.29
N GLY A 195 6.52 18.55 -0.62
CA GLY A 195 7.56 19.42 -0.08
C GLY A 195 7.42 19.64 1.43
N VAL A 196 6.19 19.79 1.94
CA VAL A 196 5.92 19.85 3.38
C VAL A 196 6.28 18.54 4.07
N ALA A 197 5.93 17.39 3.48
CA ALA A 197 6.31 16.08 4.01
C ALA A 197 7.84 15.92 4.12
N LEU A 198 8.59 16.36 3.10
CA LEU A 198 10.06 16.35 3.12
C LEU A 198 10.62 17.22 4.26
N ILE A 199 10.16 18.47 4.37
CA ILE A 199 10.59 19.40 5.43
C ILE A 199 10.28 18.82 6.82
N LEU A 200 9.05 18.33 7.03
CA LEU A 200 8.65 17.74 8.30
C LEU A 200 9.43 16.46 8.62
N SER A 201 9.76 15.63 7.63
CA SER A 201 10.56 14.42 7.82
C SER A 201 11.99 14.71 8.26
N GLU A 202 12.56 15.84 7.84
CA GLU A 202 13.88 16.29 8.30
C GLU A 202 13.84 16.93 9.70
N ILE A 203 12.69 17.49 10.08
CA ILE A 203 12.46 18.05 11.42
C ILE A 203 12.14 16.94 12.44
N MET A 204 11.42 15.89 12.02
CA MET A 204 11.00 14.74 12.84
C MET A 204 11.45 13.42 12.18
N PRO A 205 12.76 13.11 12.19
CA PRO A 205 13.30 11.95 11.49
C PRO A 205 12.79 10.60 12.02
N ASP A 206 12.35 10.54 13.28
CA ASP A 206 11.73 9.36 13.88
C ASP A 206 10.28 9.11 13.41
N ARG A 207 9.71 10.03 12.62
CA ARG A 207 8.38 9.95 11.99
C ARG A 207 8.46 10.07 10.47
N ALA A 208 9.66 9.91 9.90
CA ALA A 208 9.91 10.21 8.49
C ALA A 208 9.02 9.37 7.56
N ASP A 209 8.90 8.06 7.81
CA ASP A 209 8.10 7.17 6.95
C ASP A 209 6.61 7.53 6.98
N GLU A 210 6.06 7.84 8.16
CA GLU A 210 4.67 8.25 8.29
C GLU A 210 4.40 9.58 7.59
N LEU A 211 5.31 10.55 7.73
CA LEU A 211 5.21 11.87 7.09
C LEU A 211 5.31 11.77 5.57
N LEU A 212 6.26 10.99 5.06
CA LEU A 212 6.42 10.75 3.63
C LEU A 212 5.23 9.97 3.05
N ALA A 213 4.73 8.95 3.75
CA ALA A 213 3.53 8.22 3.36
C ALA A 213 2.31 9.15 3.29
N ARG A 214 2.16 10.06 4.27
CA ARG A 214 1.09 11.05 4.28
C ARG A 214 1.22 12.06 3.13
N GLY A 215 2.42 12.57 2.87
CA GLY A 215 2.69 13.46 1.74
C GLY A 215 2.39 12.82 0.39
N ARG A 216 2.72 11.52 0.23
CA ARG A 216 2.35 10.72 -0.93
C ARG A 216 0.82 10.68 -1.10
N ALA A 217 0.11 10.33 -0.03
CA ALA A 217 -1.35 10.22 -0.02
C ALA A 217 -2.06 11.56 -0.27
N PHE A 218 -1.51 12.67 0.23
CA PHE A 218 -2.02 14.03 0.02
C PHE A 218 -2.03 14.43 -1.46
N GLY A 219 -0.97 14.07 -2.19
CA GLY A 219 -0.92 14.19 -3.64
C GLY A 219 -1.91 13.26 -4.35
N GLU A 220 -2.04 12.03 -3.87
CA GLU A 220 -2.98 11.04 -4.43
C GLU A 220 -4.44 11.45 -4.27
N SER A 221 -4.77 12.16 -3.20
CA SER A 221 -6.09 12.74 -2.99
C SER A 221 -6.53 13.60 -4.19
N ARG A 222 -5.59 14.23 -4.92
CA ARG A 222 -5.90 15.03 -6.12
C ARG A 222 -6.43 14.20 -7.29
N MET A 223 -6.04 12.93 -7.40
CA MET A 223 -6.64 11.99 -8.36
C MET A 223 -7.99 11.50 -7.88
N VAL A 224 -8.11 11.24 -6.57
CA VAL A 224 -9.37 10.78 -5.95
C VAL A 224 -10.49 11.79 -6.15
N VAL A 225 -10.22 13.09 -5.99
CA VAL A 225 -11.21 14.16 -6.25
C VAL A 225 -11.31 14.58 -7.72
N ASN A 226 -10.67 13.86 -8.65
CA ASN A 226 -10.71 14.14 -10.09
C ASN A 226 -10.10 15.51 -10.50
N HIS A 227 -9.17 16.06 -9.72
CA HIS A 227 -8.53 17.38 -9.97
C HIS A 227 -7.29 17.30 -10.86
N HIS A 228 -6.57 16.18 -10.80
CA HIS A 228 -5.27 16.00 -11.46
C HIS A 228 -5.11 14.57 -11.98
N TRP A 229 -4.41 14.44 -13.10
CA TRP A 229 -3.99 13.17 -13.68
C TRP A 229 -2.86 12.54 -12.85
N TYR A 230 -2.65 11.22 -13.00
CA TYR A 230 -1.57 10.52 -12.31
C TYR A 230 -0.20 11.12 -12.62
N SER A 231 0.09 11.40 -13.89
CA SER A 231 1.34 12.06 -14.29
C SER A 231 1.49 13.47 -13.74
N ASP A 232 0.41 14.24 -13.53
CA ASP A 232 0.48 15.55 -12.87
C ASP A 232 0.95 15.43 -11.42
N VAL A 233 0.48 14.39 -10.71
CA VAL A 233 0.84 14.08 -9.32
C VAL A 233 2.30 13.63 -9.23
N VAL A 234 2.73 12.71 -10.11
CA VAL A 234 4.11 12.23 -10.16
C VAL A 234 5.09 13.40 -10.33
N TRP A 235 4.87 14.24 -11.33
CA TRP A 235 5.75 15.37 -11.61
C TRP A 235 5.56 16.54 -10.62
N GLY A 236 4.41 16.62 -9.94
CA GLY A 236 4.21 17.50 -8.79
C GLY A 236 5.15 17.14 -7.63
N ARG A 237 5.24 15.85 -7.27
CA ARG A 237 6.17 15.37 -6.22
C ARG A 237 7.62 15.69 -6.59
N PHE A 238 8.00 15.43 -7.84
CA PHE A 238 9.34 15.79 -8.34
C PHE A 238 9.65 17.28 -8.14
N MET A 239 8.73 18.17 -8.53
CA MET A 239 8.93 19.61 -8.37
C MET A 239 8.98 20.06 -6.91
N GLY A 240 8.19 19.42 -6.04
CA GLY A 240 8.29 19.63 -4.59
C GLY A 240 9.69 19.28 -4.06
N ALA A 241 10.21 18.11 -4.42
CA ALA A 241 11.55 17.67 -4.01
C ALA A 241 12.66 18.57 -4.59
N ALA A 242 12.58 18.92 -5.87
CA ALA A 242 13.55 19.81 -6.51
C ALA A 242 13.58 21.19 -5.83
N THR A 243 12.43 21.69 -5.40
CA THR A 243 12.34 22.99 -4.70
C THR A 243 12.90 22.90 -3.29
N VAL A 244 12.57 21.84 -2.52
CA VAL A 244 13.18 21.63 -1.19
C VAL A 244 14.70 21.52 -1.31
N ALA A 245 15.24 20.80 -2.29
CA ALA A 245 16.68 20.74 -2.54
C ALA A 245 17.26 22.14 -2.84
N ARG A 246 16.56 22.97 -3.62
CA ARG A 246 16.99 24.35 -3.89
C ARG A 246 16.92 25.24 -2.65
N LEU A 247 15.90 25.07 -1.80
CA LEU A 247 15.75 25.82 -0.54
C LEU A 247 16.95 25.60 0.40
N HIS A 248 17.50 24.39 0.45
CA HIS A 248 18.68 24.08 1.27
C HIS A 248 19.95 24.87 0.90
N ALA A 249 20.03 25.40 -0.33
CA ALA A 249 21.13 26.28 -0.71
C ALA A 249 20.97 27.71 -0.17
N ASP A 250 19.80 28.07 0.37
CA ASP A 250 19.56 29.35 1.03
C ASP A 250 19.95 29.27 2.53
N PRO A 251 20.81 30.19 3.02
CA PRO A 251 21.24 30.16 4.42
C PRO A 251 20.14 30.54 5.41
N VAL A 252 19.14 31.35 5.03
CA VAL A 252 18.03 31.74 5.92
C VAL A 252 17.09 30.55 6.11
N PHE A 253 16.78 29.82 5.03
CA PHE A 253 16.00 28.58 5.12
C PHE A 253 16.65 27.56 6.08
N ARG A 254 17.97 27.35 5.99
CA ARG A 254 18.68 26.42 6.90
C ARG A 254 18.63 26.88 8.36
N ALA A 255 18.74 28.19 8.61
CA ALA A 255 18.59 28.73 9.96
C ALA A 255 17.16 28.52 10.51
N ASP A 256 16.14 28.70 9.67
CA ASP A 256 14.74 28.48 10.05
C ASP A 256 14.42 26.99 10.28
N MET A 257 15.03 26.08 9.51
CA MET A 257 14.96 24.63 9.73
C MET A 257 15.46 24.25 11.13
N GLU A 258 16.60 24.79 11.57
CA GLU A 258 17.14 24.52 12.91
C GLU A 258 16.27 25.12 14.03
N ALA A 259 15.74 26.33 13.82
CA ALA A 259 14.81 26.95 14.77
C ALA A 259 13.51 26.13 14.91
N ALA A 260 12.92 25.72 13.79
CA ALA A 260 11.73 24.88 13.76
C ALA A 260 11.99 23.49 14.37
N ARG A 261 13.17 22.89 14.16
CA ARG A 261 13.55 21.62 14.77
C ARG A 261 13.60 21.70 16.29
N ALA A 262 14.24 22.74 16.84
CA ALA A 262 14.28 22.96 18.28
C ALA A 262 12.88 23.20 18.87
N GLU A 263 12.04 23.98 18.17
CA GLU A 263 10.66 24.27 18.56
C GLU A 263 9.79 23.00 18.58
N VAL A 264 9.79 22.21 17.51
CA VAL A 264 9.01 20.97 17.40
C VAL A 264 9.44 19.95 18.45
N ALA A 265 10.75 19.81 18.71
CA ALA A 265 11.24 18.95 19.79
C ALA A 265 10.62 19.33 21.14
N SER A 266 10.52 20.63 21.44
CA SER A 266 9.89 21.16 22.67
C SER A 266 8.37 20.95 22.70
N ILE A 267 7.68 21.06 21.56
CA ILE A 267 6.24 20.79 21.48
C ILE A 267 5.96 19.31 21.77
N ARG A 268 6.73 18.40 21.18
CA ARG A 268 6.52 16.95 21.29
C ARG A 268 6.68 16.44 22.72
N THR A 269 7.49 17.08 23.57
CA THR A 269 7.58 16.71 25.00
C THR A 269 6.28 16.96 25.77
N LYS A 270 5.36 17.76 25.23
CA LYS A 270 4.06 18.06 25.85
C LYS A 270 3.02 16.96 25.58
N GLY A 271 3.29 16.01 24.70
CA GLY A 271 2.39 14.89 24.41
C GLY A 271 1.00 15.31 23.88
N LEU A 272 0.95 16.39 23.08
CA LEU A 272 -0.29 16.87 22.50
C LEU A 272 -0.84 15.83 21.52
N ALA A 273 -2.10 15.44 21.68
CA ALA A 273 -2.74 14.50 20.77
C ALA A 273 -2.90 15.09 19.35
N PRO A 274 -2.86 14.28 18.29
CA PRO A 274 -3.21 14.71 16.93
C PRO A 274 -4.60 15.35 16.84
N THR A 275 -4.79 16.23 15.85
CA THR A 275 -6.08 16.92 15.63
C THR A 275 -7.11 15.99 15.00
N HIS A 276 -6.67 15.05 14.15
CA HIS A 276 -7.52 14.10 13.45
C HIS A 276 -7.69 12.78 14.21
N ASP A 277 -8.76 12.04 13.89
CA ASP A 277 -8.88 10.63 14.26
C ASP A 277 -7.94 9.79 13.38
N CYS A 278 -6.77 9.46 13.93
CA CYS A 278 -5.74 8.73 13.19
C CYS A 278 -6.13 7.31 12.82
N LYS A 279 -7.07 6.69 13.54
CA LYS A 279 -7.59 5.37 13.16
C LYS A 279 -8.49 5.49 11.94
N ALA A 280 -9.37 6.50 11.93
CA ALA A 280 -10.22 6.78 10.78
C ALA A 280 -9.40 7.19 9.55
N GLU A 281 -8.39 8.06 9.71
CA GLU A 281 -7.47 8.45 8.64
C GLU A 281 -6.72 7.23 8.07
N SER A 282 -6.12 6.40 8.93
CA SER A 282 -5.45 5.16 8.50
C SER A 282 -6.38 4.21 7.76
N SER A 283 -7.62 4.05 8.23
CA SER A 283 -8.63 3.20 7.57
C SER A 283 -9.05 3.77 6.21
N ALA A 284 -9.18 5.10 6.09
CA ALA A 284 -9.46 5.77 4.83
C ALA A 284 -8.30 5.62 3.84
N LEU A 285 -7.06 5.75 4.31
CA LEU A 285 -5.85 5.61 3.50
C LEU A 285 -5.60 4.17 3.03
N ALA A 286 -6.11 3.17 3.75
CA ALA A 286 -6.07 1.77 3.30
C ALA A 286 -6.93 1.52 2.04
N LEU A 287 -7.92 2.37 1.76
CA LEU A 287 -8.70 2.33 0.53
C LEU A 287 -7.90 3.02 -0.60
N GLY A 288 -7.13 2.25 -1.36
CA GLY A 288 -6.35 2.74 -2.50
C GLY A 288 -7.15 2.84 -3.80
N PHE A 289 -6.74 3.72 -4.71
CA PHE A 289 -7.14 3.68 -6.14
C PHE A 289 -6.21 2.76 -6.95
N GLN A 290 -5.11 2.31 -6.34
CA GLN A 290 -4.25 1.24 -6.82
C GLN A 290 -4.99 -0.09 -6.61
N ALA A 291 -6.13 -0.27 -7.30
CA ALA A 291 -6.65 -1.59 -7.55
C ALA A 291 -5.56 -2.32 -8.33
N SER A 292 -4.99 -3.37 -7.73
CA SER A 292 -4.13 -4.28 -8.45
C SER A 292 -4.87 -4.69 -9.73
N GLU A 293 -4.17 -4.67 -10.87
CA GLU A 293 -4.75 -5.20 -12.12
C GLU A 293 -5.07 -6.68 -12.01
N THR A 294 -4.53 -7.32 -10.97
CA THR A 294 -4.60 -8.73 -10.70
C THR A 294 -5.20 -8.98 -9.31
N THR A 295 -6.16 -9.87 -9.19
CA THR A 295 -6.65 -10.37 -7.90
C THR A 295 -6.20 -11.81 -7.74
N ALA A 296 -5.62 -12.14 -6.57
CA ALA A 296 -5.34 -13.50 -6.16
C ALA A 296 -6.64 -14.10 -5.60
N ILE A 297 -7.21 -15.06 -6.32
CA ILE A 297 -8.50 -15.67 -5.95
C ILE A 297 -8.36 -17.11 -5.49
N ASP A 298 -9.28 -17.52 -4.63
CA ASP A 298 -9.60 -18.91 -4.32
C ASP A 298 -11.05 -19.20 -4.73
N ILE A 299 -11.25 -20.25 -5.51
CA ILE A 299 -12.57 -20.82 -5.76
C ILE A 299 -12.65 -22.11 -4.95
N LEU A 300 -13.61 -22.14 -4.02
CA LEU A 300 -13.62 -23.13 -2.94
C LEU A 300 -15.02 -23.68 -2.66
N LEU A 301 -15.05 -24.81 -1.95
CA LEU A 301 -16.25 -25.36 -1.32
C LEU A 301 -16.28 -25.00 0.16
N GLU A 302 -17.47 -24.61 0.63
CA GLU A 302 -17.76 -24.39 2.04
C GLU A 302 -18.23 -25.72 2.64
N PRO A 303 -17.52 -26.30 3.63
CA PRO A 303 -17.90 -27.57 4.23
C PRO A 303 -19.10 -27.42 5.18
N ASP A 304 -19.82 -28.51 5.41
CA ASP A 304 -20.93 -28.54 6.37
C ASP A 304 -20.48 -28.46 7.86
N ALA A 305 -21.46 -28.42 8.75
CA ALA A 305 -21.25 -28.31 10.19
C ALA A 305 -20.39 -29.44 10.78
N VAL A 306 -20.39 -30.64 10.18
CA VAL A 306 -19.61 -31.78 10.69
C VAL A 306 -18.12 -31.47 10.51
N MET A 307 -17.69 -31.17 9.30
CA MET A 307 -16.31 -30.82 9.03
C MET A 307 -15.90 -29.51 9.75
N LEU A 308 -16.78 -28.52 9.85
CA LEU A 308 -16.51 -27.29 10.61
C LEU A 308 -16.24 -27.57 12.09
N GLN A 309 -16.95 -28.52 12.71
CA GLN A 309 -16.71 -28.92 14.09
C GLN A 309 -15.31 -29.55 14.25
N HIS A 310 -14.94 -30.48 13.37
CA HIS A 310 -13.61 -31.10 13.39
C HIS A 310 -12.49 -30.09 13.14
N ALA A 311 -12.67 -29.18 12.18
CA ALA A 311 -11.70 -28.12 11.88
C ALA A 311 -11.48 -27.20 13.09
N LYS A 312 -12.56 -26.76 13.76
CA LYS A 312 -12.49 -25.91 14.96
C LYS A 312 -11.82 -26.62 16.14
N ALA A 313 -12.14 -27.89 16.35
CA ALA A 313 -11.50 -28.68 17.41
C ALA A 313 -9.99 -28.81 17.16
N ASN A 314 -9.57 -29.07 15.91
CA ASN A 314 -8.16 -29.14 15.57
C ASN A 314 -7.45 -27.77 15.67
N ASN A 315 -8.11 -26.68 15.24
CA ASN A 315 -7.56 -25.33 15.35
C ASN A 315 -7.33 -24.92 16.81
N ALA A 316 -8.29 -25.19 17.70
CA ALA A 316 -8.15 -24.91 19.13
C ALA A 316 -6.94 -25.66 19.73
N ARG A 317 -6.75 -26.92 19.32
CA ARG A 317 -5.59 -27.73 19.69
C ARG A 317 -4.28 -27.11 19.16
N LEU A 318 -4.23 -26.72 17.90
CA LEU A 318 -3.04 -26.11 17.28
C LEU A 318 -2.67 -24.77 17.93
N LEU A 319 -3.65 -23.89 18.16
CA LEU A 319 -3.44 -22.60 18.82
C LEU A 319 -2.96 -22.74 20.27
N SER A 320 -3.30 -23.83 20.96
CA SER A 320 -2.78 -24.09 22.31
C SER A 320 -1.27 -24.35 22.34
N VAL A 321 -0.71 -24.86 21.23
CA VAL A 321 0.72 -25.18 21.08
C VAL A 321 1.46 -24.06 20.35
N PHE A 322 0.79 -23.40 19.40
CA PHE A 322 1.33 -22.31 18.62
C PHE A 322 0.34 -21.14 18.55
N PRO A 323 0.29 -20.28 19.60
CA PRO A 323 -0.64 -19.15 19.65
C PRO A 323 -0.44 -18.11 18.54
N LYS A 324 0.70 -18.16 17.84
CA LYS A 324 1.02 -17.30 16.69
C LYS A 324 0.48 -17.84 15.36
N GLY A 325 -0.15 -19.02 15.36
CA GLY A 325 -0.87 -19.53 14.19
C GLY A 325 -2.15 -18.72 13.93
N PHE A 326 -2.87 -19.05 12.87
CA PHE A 326 -4.11 -18.35 12.55
C PHE A 326 -5.33 -19.02 13.21
N PRO A 327 -6.24 -18.23 13.81
CA PRO A 327 -7.54 -18.72 14.24
C PRO A 327 -8.46 -18.94 13.05
N LEU A 328 -9.43 -19.85 13.17
CA LEU A 328 -10.52 -19.97 12.20
C LEU A 328 -11.60 -18.92 12.49
N ASP A 329 -11.52 -17.78 11.82
CA ASP A 329 -12.44 -16.64 11.96
C ASP A 329 -12.94 -16.13 10.59
N VAL A 330 -13.51 -14.92 10.56
CA VAL A 330 -14.07 -14.31 9.34
C VAL A 330 -13.04 -14.09 8.24
N THR A 331 -11.75 -14.00 8.59
CA THR A 331 -10.62 -13.87 7.65
C THR A 331 -9.98 -15.22 7.30
N HIS A 332 -10.37 -16.28 8.00
CA HIS A 332 -9.79 -17.63 7.89
C HIS A 332 -10.91 -18.69 7.96
N THR A 333 -11.86 -18.58 7.03
CA THR A 333 -13.01 -19.51 6.98
C THR A 333 -12.52 -20.90 6.56
N PRO A 334 -12.87 -22.00 7.27
CA PRO A 334 -12.52 -23.35 6.83
C PRO A 334 -13.16 -23.66 5.48
N HIS A 335 -12.36 -24.13 4.53
CA HIS A 335 -12.78 -24.33 3.15
C HIS A 335 -12.00 -25.45 2.48
N ILE A 336 -12.49 -25.89 1.32
CA ILE A 336 -11.79 -26.81 0.42
C ILE A 336 -11.47 -26.05 -0.86
N THR A 337 -10.21 -25.69 -1.04
CA THR A 337 -9.75 -25.04 -2.27
C THR A 337 -9.92 -25.97 -3.46
N LEU A 338 -10.64 -25.52 -4.49
CA LEU A 338 -10.71 -26.19 -5.79
C LEU A 338 -9.60 -25.66 -6.69
N ILE A 339 -9.51 -24.33 -6.84
CA ILE A 339 -8.43 -23.66 -7.58
C ILE A 339 -8.02 -22.35 -6.93
N GLN A 340 -6.72 -22.08 -6.96
CA GLN A 340 -6.15 -20.75 -6.71
C GLN A 340 -5.50 -20.22 -7.98
N ARG A 341 -5.75 -18.95 -8.31
CA ARG A 341 -5.23 -18.29 -9.51
C ARG A 341 -5.07 -16.80 -9.30
N PHE A 342 -4.15 -16.22 -10.05
CA PHE A 342 -4.19 -14.80 -10.38
C PHE A 342 -5.16 -14.58 -11.54
N VAL A 343 -6.08 -13.64 -11.40
CA VAL A 343 -7.03 -13.22 -12.45
C VAL A 343 -6.99 -11.72 -12.64
N ARG A 344 -7.34 -11.24 -13.83
CA ARG A 344 -7.52 -9.80 -14.03
C ARG A 344 -8.67 -9.30 -13.17
N THR A 345 -8.41 -8.28 -12.36
CA THR A 345 -9.43 -7.68 -11.47
C THR A 345 -10.63 -7.17 -12.26
N SER A 346 -10.41 -6.65 -13.47
CA SER A 346 -11.47 -6.20 -14.39
C SER A 346 -12.34 -7.32 -14.96
N ASP A 347 -11.92 -8.59 -14.87
CA ASP A 347 -12.66 -9.76 -15.36
C ASP A 347 -13.36 -10.53 -14.23
N LEU A 348 -13.34 -10.04 -12.98
CA LEU A 348 -13.92 -10.75 -11.82
C LEU A 348 -15.40 -11.15 -12.03
N ASP A 349 -16.24 -10.28 -12.58
CA ASP A 349 -17.64 -10.62 -12.87
C ASP A 349 -17.77 -11.79 -13.87
N LYS A 350 -16.85 -11.88 -14.84
CA LYS A 350 -16.80 -12.99 -15.80
C LYS A 350 -16.31 -14.27 -15.12
N VAL A 351 -15.34 -14.17 -14.22
CA VAL A 351 -14.89 -15.29 -13.38
C VAL A 351 -16.05 -15.82 -12.54
N TYR A 352 -16.83 -14.94 -11.91
CA TYR A 352 -18.00 -15.33 -11.12
C TYR A 352 -19.05 -16.03 -11.98
N ALA A 353 -19.36 -15.48 -13.16
CA ALA A 353 -20.32 -16.08 -14.08
C ALA A 353 -19.86 -17.47 -14.57
N ALA A 354 -18.59 -17.60 -14.96
CA ALA A 354 -18.00 -18.86 -15.40
C ALA A 354 -18.01 -19.91 -14.27
N THR A 355 -17.61 -19.51 -13.06
CA THR A 355 -17.62 -20.34 -11.85
C THR A 355 -19.04 -20.80 -11.51
N ASN A 356 -20.01 -19.89 -11.52
CA ASN A 356 -21.41 -20.21 -11.27
C ASN A 356 -21.97 -21.18 -12.34
N SER A 357 -21.60 -21.01 -13.61
CA SER A 357 -22.05 -21.91 -14.68
C SER A 357 -21.56 -23.35 -14.48
N VAL A 358 -20.32 -23.53 -14.02
CA VAL A 358 -19.76 -24.85 -13.70
C VAL A 358 -20.44 -25.43 -12.45
N LEU A 359 -20.54 -24.65 -11.38
CA LEU A 359 -21.09 -25.13 -10.11
C LEU A 359 -22.59 -25.43 -10.20
N ALA A 360 -23.36 -24.67 -10.98
CA ALA A 360 -24.79 -24.95 -11.20
C ALA A 360 -25.03 -26.27 -11.96
N LYS A 361 -24.05 -26.77 -12.71
CA LYS A 361 -24.09 -28.09 -13.37
C LYS A 361 -23.57 -29.21 -12.46
N SER A 362 -23.02 -28.87 -11.31
CA SER A 362 -22.49 -29.83 -10.35
C SER A 362 -23.52 -30.09 -9.25
N ASN A 363 -23.78 -31.36 -8.94
CA ASN A 363 -24.69 -31.74 -7.87
C ASN A 363 -23.99 -31.64 -6.49
N LEU A 364 -23.59 -30.42 -6.10
CA LEU A 364 -22.85 -30.20 -4.84
C LEU A 364 -23.60 -30.73 -3.61
N SER A 365 -24.93 -30.54 -3.58
CA SER A 365 -25.81 -30.98 -2.48
C SER A 365 -25.88 -32.51 -2.32
N GLU A 366 -25.63 -33.26 -3.41
CA GLU A 366 -25.59 -34.72 -3.39
C GLU A 366 -24.19 -35.27 -3.11
N MET A 367 -23.17 -34.42 -3.15
CA MET A 367 -21.79 -34.84 -2.95
C MET A 367 -21.55 -35.28 -1.50
N LYS A 368 -21.11 -36.53 -1.35
CA LYS A 368 -20.63 -37.10 -0.09
C LYS A 368 -19.11 -37.24 -0.15
N LEU A 369 -18.43 -36.57 0.76
CA LEU A 369 -16.99 -36.56 0.88
C LEU A 369 -16.57 -37.27 2.17
N GLU A 370 -15.35 -37.78 2.18
CA GLU A 370 -14.78 -38.53 3.29
C GLU A 370 -13.47 -37.87 3.71
N ALA A 371 -13.39 -37.41 4.96
CA ALA A 371 -12.14 -37.00 5.58
C ALA A 371 -11.37 -38.25 6.01
N ILE A 372 -10.06 -38.33 5.75
CA ILE A 372 -9.31 -39.59 5.86
C ILE A 372 -8.02 -39.53 6.69
N LYS A 373 -7.43 -38.35 6.89
CA LYS A 373 -6.21 -38.20 7.72
C LYS A 373 -5.90 -36.74 8.03
N TYR A 374 -5.06 -36.51 9.03
CA TYR A 374 -4.29 -35.28 9.16
C TYR A 374 -3.11 -35.26 8.18
N TYR A 375 -2.71 -34.07 7.77
CA TYR A 375 -1.45 -33.81 7.09
C TYR A 375 -0.99 -32.38 7.39
N TYR A 376 0.19 -32.01 6.90
CA TYR A 376 0.60 -30.61 6.86
C TYR A 376 1.42 -30.29 5.61
N ILE A 377 1.43 -29.02 5.24
CA ILE A 377 2.33 -28.45 4.24
C ILE A 377 3.50 -27.78 5.00
N PRO A 378 4.75 -28.21 4.82
CA PRO A 378 5.90 -27.59 5.48
C PRO A 378 6.10 -26.13 5.05
N SER A 379 6.46 -25.26 5.99
CA SER A 379 6.87 -23.87 5.76
C SER A 379 7.93 -23.46 6.80
N GLY A 380 9.20 -23.53 6.40
CA GLY A 380 10.34 -23.32 7.31
C GLY A 380 10.31 -24.31 8.49
N ASP A 381 10.46 -23.80 9.72
CA ASP A 381 10.40 -24.59 10.96
C ASP A 381 8.96 -24.91 11.43
N THR A 382 7.97 -24.50 10.64
CA THR A 382 6.54 -24.67 10.91
C THR A 382 5.84 -25.42 9.76
N GLY A 383 4.54 -25.62 9.88
CA GLY A 383 3.72 -26.07 8.77
C GLY A 383 2.26 -25.68 8.93
N VAL A 384 1.53 -25.66 7.82
CA VAL A 384 0.08 -25.48 7.80
C VAL A 384 -0.58 -26.86 7.88
N ALA A 385 -1.27 -27.10 8.99
CA ALA A 385 -2.00 -28.34 9.24
C ALA A 385 -3.33 -28.38 8.50
N GLY A 386 -3.74 -29.56 8.04
CA GLY A 386 -5.06 -29.75 7.47
C GLY A 386 -5.63 -31.15 7.64
N ILE A 387 -6.92 -31.25 7.33
CA ILE A 387 -7.66 -32.51 7.26
C ILE A 387 -7.81 -32.87 5.78
N VAL A 388 -7.22 -33.99 5.35
CA VAL A 388 -7.26 -34.46 3.98
C VAL A 388 -8.60 -35.10 3.67
N ILE A 389 -9.12 -34.80 2.49
CA ILE A 389 -10.33 -35.36 1.94
C ILE A 389 -9.94 -36.38 0.88
N LYS A 390 -10.63 -37.50 0.84
CA LYS A 390 -10.44 -38.52 -0.18
C LYS A 390 -10.81 -37.94 -1.55
N GLN A 391 -9.88 -38.04 -2.50
CA GLN A 391 -10.15 -37.66 -3.88
C GLN A 391 -11.30 -38.52 -4.44
N THR A 392 -12.23 -37.88 -5.14
CA THR A 392 -13.30 -38.56 -5.87
C THR A 392 -13.27 -38.14 -7.34
N PRO A 393 -13.71 -38.99 -8.28
CA PRO A 393 -13.83 -38.60 -9.68
C PRO A 393 -14.69 -37.34 -9.88
N ALA A 394 -15.72 -37.15 -9.04
CA ALA A 394 -16.56 -35.96 -9.08
C ALA A 394 -15.81 -34.69 -8.67
N LEU A 395 -15.00 -34.73 -7.62
CA LEU A 395 -14.16 -33.59 -7.21
C LEU A 395 -13.08 -33.26 -8.26
N ILE A 396 -12.42 -34.28 -8.81
CA ILE A 396 -11.40 -34.09 -9.85
C ILE A 396 -12.04 -33.47 -11.10
N LYS A 397 -13.21 -33.96 -11.51
CA LYS A 397 -13.95 -33.39 -12.64
C LYS A 397 -14.37 -31.94 -12.37
N LEU A 398 -14.93 -31.66 -11.18
CA LEU A 398 -15.33 -30.31 -10.81
C LEU A 398 -14.16 -29.33 -10.88
N GLN A 399 -12.99 -29.72 -10.37
CA GLN A 399 -11.77 -28.93 -10.46
C GLN A 399 -11.37 -28.69 -11.92
N ALA A 400 -11.35 -29.74 -12.76
CA ALA A 400 -10.98 -29.61 -14.17
C ALA A 400 -11.91 -28.66 -14.93
N ASP A 401 -13.23 -28.77 -14.73
CA ASP A 401 -14.22 -27.91 -15.36
C ASP A 401 -14.04 -26.44 -14.93
N LEU A 402 -13.71 -26.18 -13.65
CA LEU A 402 -13.39 -24.83 -13.16
C LEU A 402 -12.09 -24.28 -13.75
N ILE A 403 -11.04 -25.10 -13.85
CA ILE A 403 -9.78 -24.70 -14.48
C ILE A 403 -10.03 -24.25 -15.91
N GLU A 404 -10.75 -25.05 -16.69
CA GLU A 404 -11.08 -24.72 -18.08
C GLU A 404 -11.89 -23.41 -18.17
N ALA A 405 -12.95 -23.29 -17.36
CA ALA A 405 -13.86 -22.14 -17.41
C ALA A 405 -13.19 -20.82 -17.01
N VAL A 406 -12.24 -20.85 -16.06
CA VAL A 406 -11.59 -19.63 -15.53
C VAL A 406 -10.32 -19.26 -16.31
N THR A 407 -9.68 -20.21 -17.00
CA THR A 407 -8.42 -20.00 -17.76
C THR A 407 -8.40 -18.71 -18.61
N PRO A 408 -9.46 -18.35 -19.36
CA PRO A 408 -9.46 -17.13 -20.17
C PRO A 408 -9.21 -15.83 -19.39
N PHE A 409 -9.48 -15.81 -18.08
CA PHE A 409 -9.42 -14.62 -17.23
C PHE A 409 -8.11 -14.50 -16.42
N THR A 410 -7.24 -15.49 -16.54
CA THR A 410 -6.09 -15.64 -15.65
C THR A 410 -4.88 -14.84 -16.08
N MET A 411 -4.00 -14.61 -15.11
CA MET A 411 -2.68 -13.99 -15.24
C MET A 411 -1.61 -14.99 -14.77
N ASP A 412 -0.41 -14.90 -15.30
CA ASP A 412 0.69 -15.82 -14.95
C ASP A 412 1.29 -15.54 -13.57
N ASN A 413 1.16 -14.31 -13.05
CA ASN A 413 1.71 -13.90 -11.77
C ASN A 413 0.92 -12.74 -11.14
N GLY A 414 1.27 -12.39 -9.90
CA GLY A 414 0.82 -11.20 -9.18
C GLY A 414 1.88 -10.75 -8.16
N ASP A 415 1.56 -9.71 -7.38
CA ASP A 415 2.36 -9.25 -6.25
C ASP A 415 1.49 -9.16 -4.98
N SER A 416 2.03 -8.67 -3.86
CA SER A 416 1.28 -8.56 -2.60
C SER A 416 0.00 -7.73 -2.71
N SER A 417 -0.10 -6.80 -3.68
CA SER A 417 -1.31 -6.00 -3.90
C SER A 417 -2.46 -6.78 -4.52
N ALA A 418 -2.19 -7.98 -5.07
CA ALA A 418 -3.23 -8.88 -5.57
C ALA A 418 -4.00 -9.59 -4.43
N PHE A 419 -3.43 -9.62 -3.23
CA PHE A 419 -3.99 -10.26 -2.06
C PHE A 419 -4.66 -9.24 -1.15
N PHE A 420 -5.50 -9.73 -0.24
CA PHE A 420 -5.95 -8.94 0.89
C PHE A 420 -4.81 -8.85 1.92
N THR A 421 -4.39 -7.63 2.22
CA THR A 421 -3.38 -7.32 3.24
C THR A 421 -4.03 -6.49 4.36
N THR A 422 -3.46 -6.56 5.55
CA THR A 422 -3.87 -5.73 6.68
C THR A 422 -2.69 -4.83 7.09
N PRO A 423 -2.92 -3.76 7.88
CA PRO A 423 -1.81 -2.97 8.41
C PRO A 423 -0.80 -3.80 9.22
N ASP A 424 -1.26 -4.86 9.89
CA ASP A 424 -0.43 -5.77 10.67
C ASP A 424 0.33 -6.80 9.79
N ASP A 425 -0.14 -7.02 8.56
CA ASP A 425 0.48 -7.91 7.57
C ASP A 425 0.42 -7.30 6.14
N PRO A 426 1.26 -6.28 5.87
CA PRO A 426 1.20 -5.52 4.63
C PRO A 426 1.90 -6.22 3.44
N LEU A 427 2.64 -7.31 3.70
CA LEU A 427 3.46 -8.00 2.70
C LEU A 427 3.17 -9.51 2.72
N ILE A 428 2.71 -10.01 1.58
CA ILE A 428 2.49 -11.44 1.39
C ILE A 428 3.81 -12.18 1.23
N ASP A 429 3.93 -13.35 1.86
CA ASP A 429 5.09 -14.24 1.71
C ASP A 429 5.35 -14.52 0.21
N PRO A 430 6.55 -14.24 -0.32
CA PRO A 430 6.91 -14.55 -1.70
C PRO A 430 6.66 -16.02 -2.09
N LEU A 431 6.84 -16.97 -1.16
CA LEU A 431 6.56 -18.39 -1.40
C LEU A 431 5.07 -18.64 -1.63
N LEU A 432 4.18 -17.87 -0.99
CA LEU A 432 2.75 -17.95 -1.24
C LEU A 432 2.39 -17.40 -2.63
N ILE A 433 3.03 -16.32 -3.07
CA ILE A 433 2.84 -15.77 -4.41
C ILE A 433 3.21 -16.82 -5.47
N GLU A 434 4.37 -17.46 -5.32
CA GLU A 434 4.82 -18.55 -6.19
C GLU A 434 3.90 -19.78 -6.13
N TYR A 435 3.37 -20.09 -4.94
CA TYR A 435 2.42 -21.18 -4.74
C TYR A 435 1.13 -20.93 -5.53
N VAL A 436 0.55 -19.73 -5.45
CA VAL A 436 -0.68 -19.37 -6.19
C VAL A 436 -0.44 -19.39 -7.71
N ALA A 437 0.68 -18.82 -8.19
CA ALA A 437 1.06 -18.89 -9.60
C ALA A 437 1.20 -20.34 -10.09
N GLY A 438 1.78 -21.20 -9.24
CA GLY A 438 2.03 -22.61 -9.53
C GLY A 438 0.88 -23.57 -9.22
N PHE A 439 -0.25 -23.11 -8.67
CA PHE A 439 -1.26 -24.00 -8.08
C PHE A 439 -1.81 -24.99 -9.10
N VAL A 440 -2.41 -24.52 -10.18
CA VAL A 440 -3.03 -25.40 -11.19
C VAL A 440 -2.04 -26.39 -11.80
N PRO A 441 -0.85 -25.99 -12.29
CA PRO A 441 0.10 -26.95 -12.85
C PRO A 441 0.71 -27.91 -11.82
N LYS A 442 0.61 -27.66 -10.50
CA LYS A 442 1.21 -28.51 -9.44
C LYS A 442 0.19 -29.32 -8.63
N ALA A 443 -1.06 -28.86 -8.49
CA ALA A 443 -2.06 -29.37 -7.54
C ALA A 443 -3.41 -29.70 -8.19
N SER A 444 -3.42 -30.12 -9.46
CA SER A 444 -4.64 -30.52 -10.19
C SER A 444 -4.62 -31.99 -10.61
N GLY A 445 -5.81 -32.54 -10.87
CA GLY A 445 -5.97 -33.90 -11.38
C GLY A 445 -5.51 -34.95 -10.37
N GLU A 446 -4.65 -35.88 -10.79
CA GLU A 446 -4.09 -36.90 -9.90
C GLU A 446 -3.28 -36.29 -8.73
N ARG A 447 -2.72 -35.09 -8.91
CA ARG A 447 -1.97 -34.35 -7.89
C ARG A 447 -2.85 -33.49 -6.97
N PHE A 448 -4.17 -33.49 -7.18
CA PHE A 448 -5.08 -32.68 -6.37
C PHE A 448 -5.19 -33.26 -4.95
N ASN A 449 -4.75 -32.51 -3.95
CA ASN A 449 -4.88 -32.91 -2.54
C ASN A 449 -5.97 -32.07 -1.85
N PRO A 450 -7.26 -32.40 -1.99
CA PRO A 450 -8.32 -31.62 -1.36
C PRO A 450 -8.22 -31.75 0.15
N HIS A 451 -8.25 -30.63 0.85
CA HIS A 451 -8.11 -30.57 2.29
C HIS A 451 -8.82 -29.34 2.86
N VAL A 452 -9.03 -29.35 4.17
CA VAL A 452 -9.38 -28.16 4.95
C VAL A 452 -8.19 -27.78 5.81
N SER A 453 -7.64 -26.58 5.60
CA SER A 453 -6.60 -26.02 6.46
C SER A 453 -7.17 -25.67 7.84
N THR A 454 -6.47 -26.03 8.89
CA THR A 454 -6.96 -25.97 10.28
C THR A 454 -6.07 -25.17 11.22
N GLY A 455 -4.91 -24.67 10.78
CA GLY A 455 -4.02 -23.83 11.57
C GLY A 455 -2.55 -24.06 11.22
N ALA A 456 -1.64 -23.49 12.00
CA ALA A 456 -0.20 -23.68 11.87
C ALA A 456 0.42 -24.09 13.20
N ALA A 457 1.52 -24.86 13.15
CA ALA A 457 2.28 -25.26 14.34
C ALA A 457 3.75 -25.61 13.97
N PRO A 458 4.65 -25.73 14.96
CA PRO A 458 6.00 -26.24 14.74
C PRO A 458 6.01 -27.64 14.13
N GLN A 459 6.96 -27.89 13.23
CA GLN A 459 7.01 -29.14 12.46
C GLN A 459 7.03 -30.39 13.35
N GLN A 460 7.81 -30.36 14.45
CA GLN A 460 7.89 -31.48 15.39
C GLN A 460 6.53 -31.88 15.97
N TYR A 461 5.64 -30.92 16.22
CA TYR A 461 4.29 -31.19 16.71
C TYR A 461 3.42 -31.81 15.62
N LEU A 462 3.53 -31.28 14.40
CA LEU A 462 2.78 -31.74 13.24
C LEU A 462 3.17 -33.17 12.84
N ASP A 463 4.45 -33.53 12.95
CA ASP A 463 4.92 -34.90 12.72
C ASP A 463 4.25 -35.91 13.67
N GLN A 464 4.05 -35.51 14.94
CA GLN A 464 3.33 -36.33 15.91
C GLN A 464 1.83 -36.41 15.58
N MET A 465 1.21 -35.27 15.24
CA MET A 465 -0.20 -35.20 14.89
C MET A 465 -0.56 -36.06 13.67
N VAL A 466 0.31 -36.11 12.67
CA VAL A 466 0.09 -36.94 11.46
C VAL A 466 0.26 -38.43 11.74
N ALA A 467 1.01 -38.82 12.77
CA ALA A 467 1.18 -40.21 13.19
C ALA A 467 0.00 -40.74 14.03
N GLU A 468 -0.91 -39.87 14.47
CA GLU A 468 -2.07 -40.26 15.28
C GLU A 468 -3.10 -41.04 14.46
N PRO A 469 -3.83 -41.99 15.09
CA PRO A 469 -5.00 -42.60 14.47
C PRO A 469 -6.03 -41.54 14.08
N PHE A 470 -6.50 -41.60 12.84
CA PHE A 470 -7.55 -40.73 12.34
C PHE A 470 -8.82 -41.56 12.08
N GLU A 471 -9.92 -41.20 12.75
CA GLU A 471 -11.22 -41.78 12.46
C GLU A 471 -11.84 -41.07 11.25
N SER A 472 -11.97 -41.79 10.14
CA SER A 472 -12.60 -41.24 8.94
C SER A 472 -14.05 -40.85 9.21
N PHE A 473 -14.47 -39.72 8.67
CA PHE A 473 -15.85 -39.24 8.79
C PHE A 473 -16.38 -38.70 7.47
N ALA A 474 -17.68 -38.88 7.25
CA ALA A 474 -18.37 -38.36 6.09
C ALA A 474 -18.89 -36.94 6.35
N PHE A 475 -18.87 -36.11 5.31
CA PHE A 475 -19.44 -34.77 5.32
C PHE A 475 -19.86 -34.36 3.90
N SER A 476 -20.56 -33.25 3.76
CA SER A 476 -20.99 -32.68 2.49
C SER A 476 -20.50 -31.23 2.32
N PRO A 477 -20.31 -30.77 1.07
CA PRO A 477 -20.27 -29.34 0.78
C PRO A 477 -21.63 -28.70 1.14
N ALA A 478 -21.60 -27.61 1.90
CA ALA A 478 -22.77 -26.78 2.20
C ALA A 478 -22.93 -25.61 1.22
N GLY A 479 -21.87 -25.25 0.50
CA GLY A 479 -21.87 -24.15 -0.45
C GLY A 479 -20.57 -24.06 -1.24
N ALA A 480 -20.47 -23.02 -2.06
CA ALA A 480 -19.28 -22.68 -2.81
C ALA A 480 -19.19 -21.16 -2.99
N ALA A 481 -17.97 -20.65 -3.09
CA ALA A 481 -17.73 -19.22 -3.15
C ALA A 481 -16.40 -18.91 -3.83
N VAL A 482 -16.27 -17.65 -4.25
CA VAL A 482 -15.01 -17.05 -4.69
C VAL A 482 -14.54 -16.09 -3.60
N TYR A 483 -13.29 -16.22 -3.19
CA TYR A 483 -12.64 -15.36 -2.21
C TYR A 483 -11.40 -14.71 -2.78
N GLN A 484 -11.03 -13.55 -2.25
CA GLN A 484 -9.69 -13.01 -2.39
C GLN A 484 -8.80 -13.65 -1.33
N LEU A 485 -7.62 -14.08 -1.76
CA LEU A 485 -6.61 -14.69 -0.90
C LEU A 485 -5.97 -13.65 0.02
N GLY A 486 -5.69 -14.03 1.26
CA GLY A 486 -4.80 -13.31 2.18
C GLY A 486 -3.53 -14.11 2.48
N GLN A 487 -2.79 -13.69 3.52
CA GLN A 487 -1.61 -14.42 4.01
C GLN A 487 -1.97 -15.89 4.34
N PHE A 488 -0.98 -16.78 4.22
CA PHE A 488 -1.13 -18.24 4.39
C PHE A 488 -2.10 -18.91 3.41
N GLY A 489 -2.48 -18.22 2.32
CA GLY A 489 -3.41 -18.75 1.32
C GLY A 489 -4.86 -18.79 1.81
N THR A 490 -5.22 -17.86 2.67
CA THR A 490 -6.48 -17.89 3.41
C THR A 490 -7.61 -17.25 2.62
N ALA A 491 -8.83 -17.75 2.78
CA ALA A 491 -10.03 -17.19 2.19
C ALA A 491 -10.45 -15.91 2.95
N ALA A 492 -9.71 -14.82 2.71
CA ALA A 492 -9.72 -13.62 3.55
C ALA A 492 -10.92 -12.70 3.31
N VAL A 493 -11.30 -12.49 2.04
CA VAL A 493 -12.45 -11.65 1.67
C VAL A 493 -13.36 -12.41 0.74
N LYS A 494 -14.60 -12.65 1.16
CA LYS A 494 -15.63 -13.25 0.29
C LYS A 494 -15.95 -12.26 -0.84
N LEU A 495 -15.56 -12.60 -2.05
CA LEU A 495 -15.85 -11.80 -3.24
C LEU A 495 -17.23 -12.10 -3.80
N LYS A 496 -17.60 -13.39 -3.85
CA LYS A 496 -18.89 -13.83 -4.39
C LYS A 496 -19.34 -15.14 -3.77
N GLN A 497 -20.53 -15.16 -3.18
CA GLN A 497 -21.25 -16.41 -2.92
C GLN A 497 -21.76 -16.97 -4.25
N ILE A 498 -21.57 -18.27 -4.48
CA ILE A 498 -22.15 -18.95 -5.64
C ILE A 498 -23.47 -19.57 -5.22
N ASP A 499 -24.52 -19.27 -5.99
CA ASP A 499 -25.84 -19.84 -5.76
C ASP A 499 -25.82 -21.31 -6.17
N SER A 500 -25.98 -22.21 -5.22
CA SER A 500 -26.31 -23.60 -5.53
C SER A 500 -27.68 -23.61 -6.21
N ALA A 501 -27.74 -24.07 -7.47
CA ALA A 501 -29.02 -24.30 -8.13
C ALA A 501 -29.91 -25.17 -7.20
N LYS A 502 -31.13 -24.69 -6.95
CA LYS A 502 -32.12 -25.38 -6.13
C LYS A 502 -32.49 -26.74 -6.69
#